data_AF-A0A8W8HVG6-F1
#
_entry.id   AF-A0A8W8HVG6-F1
#
_cell.length_a   1.000
_cell.length_b   1.000
_cell.length_c   1.000
_cell.angle_alpha   90.00
_cell.angle_beta   90.00
_cell.angle_gamma   90.00
#
_symmetry.space_group_name_H-M   'P 1'
#
loop_
_entity.id
_entity.type
_entity.pdbx_description
1 polymer ?
#
loop_
_entity_poly.entity_id
_entity_poly.type
_entity_poly.pdbx_seq_one_letter_code
_entity_poly.pdbx_strand_id
1 'polypeptide(L)'
;MESLSPLIHIDTTLSQAALDQLQVLVHHDQGMYVPDVYRDISWEILGICQQITGNPQAALYSYQQSLTQYPFNGIQTATQRRILDIVQSTPHQ
;
A
#
# COMPACT_ATOMS: atom_id res chain seq x y z
N MET A 1 -10.09 -22.98 -25.53
CA MET A 1 -9.97 -22.76 -24.07
C MET A 1 -8.51 -22.94 -23.73
N GLU A 2 -7.71 -21.89 -23.89
CA GLU A 2 -6.28 -21.93 -23.57
C GLU A 2 -6.10 -21.71 -22.06
N SER A 3 -5.45 -22.68 -21.43
CA SER A 3 -5.10 -22.68 -20.01
C SER A 3 -3.92 -21.73 -19.77
N LEU A 4 -4.20 -20.45 -19.52
CA LEU A 4 -3.23 -19.44 -19.05
C LEU A 4 -2.98 -19.51 -17.53
N SER A 5 -3.52 -20.51 -16.85
CA SER A 5 -3.61 -20.60 -15.38
C SER A 5 -2.30 -20.75 -14.59
N PRO A 6 -1.21 -21.39 -15.07
CA PRO A 6 -0.05 -21.65 -14.19
C PRO A 6 0.86 -20.43 -13.94
N LEU A 7 1.06 -19.56 -14.94
CA LEU A 7 2.02 -18.44 -14.85
C LEU A 7 1.49 -17.29 -13.98
N ILE A 8 0.23 -16.89 -14.20
CA ILE A 8 -0.43 -15.83 -13.41
C ILE A 8 -0.50 -16.20 -11.92
N HIS A 9 -0.71 -17.49 -11.61
CA HIS A 9 -0.83 -17.95 -10.22
C HIS A 9 0.50 -17.90 -9.45
N ILE A 10 1.63 -18.18 -10.11
CA ILE A 10 2.97 -18.07 -9.49
C ILE A 10 3.30 -16.61 -9.21
N ASP A 11 3.03 -15.72 -10.17
CA ASP A 11 3.23 -14.27 -10.00
C ASP A 11 2.40 -13.69 -8.85
N THR A 12 1.16 -14.18 -8.68
CA THR A 12 0.27 -13.73 -7.60
C THR A 12 0.79 -14.17 -6.23
N THR A 13 1.35 -15.38 -6.12
CA THR A 13 1.90 -15.90 -4.86
C THR A 13 3.14 -15.12 -4.42
N LEU A 14 4.06 -14.86 -5.37
CA LEU A 14 5.27 -14.07 -5.09
C LEU A 14 4.90 -12.62 -4.74
N SER A 15 3.94 -12.03 -5.45
CA SER A 15 3.45 -10.68 -5.18
C SER A 15 2.84 -10.56 -3.79
N GLN A 16 2.05 -11.55 -3.36
CA GLN A 16 1.49 -11.57 -2.02
C GLN A 16 2.58 -11.70 -0.95
N ALA A 17 3.56 -12.59 -1.14
CA ALA A 17 4.68 -12.73 -0.21
C ALA A 17 5.50 -11.44 -0.10
N ALA A 18 5.72 -10.74 -1.21
CA ALA A 18 6.41 -9.44 -1.21
C ALA A 18 5.59 -8.36 -0.49
N LEU A 19 4.27 -8.34 -0.67
CA LEU A 19 3.37 -7.44 0.05
C LEU A 19 3.39 -7.71 1.56
N ASP A 20 3.37 -8.98 1.97
CA ASP A 20 3.42 -9.36 3.38
C ASP A 20 4.76 -8.91 4.02
N GLN A 21 5.88 -9.09 3.31
CA GLN A 21 7.19 -8.60 3.76
C GLN A 21 7.24 -7.08 3.85
N LEU A 22 6.67 -6.37 2.86
CA LEU A 22 6.56 -4.92 2.90
C LEU A 22 5.71 -4.47 4.08
N GLN A 23 4.60 -5.14 4.37
CA GLN A 23 3.75 -4.83 5.52
C GLN A 23 4.53 -4.99 6.83
N VAL A 24 5.28 -6.08 6.99
CA VAL A 24 6.13 -6.30 8.17
C VAL A 24 7.16 -5.17 8.31
N LEU A 25 7.87 -4.84 7.23
CA LEU A 25 8.85 -3.75 7.21
C LEU A 25 8.22 -2.43 7.64
N VAL A 26 7.15 -1.99 6.98
CA VAL A 26 6.57 -0.65 7.21
C VAL A 26 5.96 -0.51 8.62
N HIS A 27 5.30 -1.56 9.12
CA HIS A 27 4.67 -1.52 10.44
C HIS A 27 5.66 -1.66 11.60
N HIS A 28 6.69 -2.49 11.45
CA HIS A 28 7.56 -2.86 12.57
C HIS A 28 8.93 -2.22 12.51
N ASP A 29 9.30 -1.58 11.40
CA ASP A 29 10.56 -0.87 11.32
C ASP A 29 10.54 0.36 12.23
N GLN A 30 11.43 0.35 13.21
CA GLN A 30 11.67 1.45 14.16
C GLN A 30 12.83 2.32 13.67
N GLY A 31 12.93 2.53 12.36
CA GLY A 31 14.04 3.29 11.76
C GLY A 31 15.31 2.47 11.51
N MET A 32 15.24 1.13 11.61
CA MET A 32 16.42 0.25 11.49
C MET A 32 16.80 0.01 10.03
N TYR A 33 15.80 -0.19 9.18
CA TYR A 33 15.97 -0.46 7.75
C TYR A 33 15.53 0.72 6.87
N VAL A 34 14.49 1.44 7.29
CA VAL A 34 13.97 2.62 6.61
C VAL A 34 14.12 3.80 7.57
N PRO A 35 15.02 4.76 7.29
CA PRO A 35 15.12 5.96 8.11
C PRO A 35 13.76 6.65 8.29
N ASP A 36 13.47 7.18 9.47
CA ASP A 36 12.16 7.73 9.82
C ASP A 36 11.66 8.80 8.83
N VAL A 37 12.59 9.54 8.21
CA VAL A 37 12.29 10.58 7.21
C VAL A 37 11.67 10.04 5.93
N TYR A 38 11.78 8.74 5.63
CA TYR A 38 11.21 8.10 4.45
C TYR A 38 9.94 7.30 4.74
N ARG A 39 9.40 7.36 5.96
CA ARG A 39 8.21 6.57 6.31
C ARG A 39 6.97 7.01 5.57
N ASP A 40 6.86 8.30 5.20
CA ASP A 40 5.73 8.82 4.41
C ASP A 40 5.61 8.08 3.08
N ILE A 41 6.71 7.89 2.35
CA ILE A 41 6.72 7.16 1.08
C ILE A 41 6.58 5.65 1.26
N SER A 42 7.13 5.08 2.33
CA SER A 42 6.97 3.64 2.60
C SER A 42 5.51 3.25 2.84
N TRP A 43 4.78 4.05 3.62
CA TRP A 43 3.34 3.88 3.82
C TRP A 43 2.55 4.07 2.51
N GLU A 44 2.92 5.04 1.68
CA GLU A 44 2.28 5.28 0.38
C GLU A 44 2.43 4.08 -0.56
N ILE A 45 3.64 3.51 -0.66
CA ILE A 45 3.91 2.33 -1.49
C ILE A 45 3.09 1.13 -0.99
N LEU A 46 3.06 0.90 0.32
CA LEU A 46 2.24 -0.15 0.92
C LEU A 46 0.75 0.03 0.56
N GLY A 47 0.24 1.26 0.67
CA GLY A 47 -1.15 1.57 0.30
C GLY A 47 -1.46 1.29 -1.17
N ILE A 48 -0.57 1.66 -2.09
CA ILE A 48 -0.71 1.36 -3.53
C ILE A 48 -0.76 -0.15 -3.77
N CYS A 49 0.15 -0.91 -3.18
CA CYS A 49 0.15 -2.36 -3.32
C CYS A 49 -1.15 -2.98 -2.81
N GLN A 50 -1.61 -2.57 -1.62
CA GLN A 50 -2.87 -3.05 -1.03
C GLN A 50 -4.09 -2.71 -1.91
N GLN A 51 -4.11 -1.53 -2.53
CA GLN A 51 -5.17 -1.12 -3.44
C GLN A 51 -5.17 -1.97 -4.72
N ILE A 52 -3.99 -2.21 -5.32
CA ILE A 52 -3.84 -3.07 -6.50
C ILE A 52 -4.26 -4.51 -6.20
N THR A 53 -3.97 -5.02 -5.00
CA THR A 53 -4.39 -6.36 -4.56
C THR A 53 -5.85 -6.44 -4.10
N GLY A 54 -6.62 -5.36 -4.23
CA GLY A 54 -8.06 -5.37 -3.92
C GLY A 54 -8.41 -5.30 -2.43
N ASN A 55 -7.54 -4.72 -1.60
CA ASN A 55 -7.79 -4.47 -0.17
C ASN A 55 -7.88 -2.96 0.12
N PRO A 56 -8.98 -2.29 -0.24
CA PRO A 56 -9.10 -0.84 -0.13
C PRO A 56 -9.12 -0.33 1.32
N GLN A 57 -9.59 -1.13 2.29
CA GLN A 57 -9.57 -0.78 3.70
C GLN A 57 -8.13 -0.72 4.24
N ALA A 58 -7.29 -1.71 3.90
CA ALA A 58 -5.88 -1.67 4.27
C ALA A 58 -5.14 -0.52 3.56
N ALA A 59 -5.44 -0.30 2.27
CA ALA A 59 -4.87 0.81 1.52
C ALA A 59 -5.21 2.17 2.14
N LEU A 60 -6.47 2.38 2.53
CA LEU A 60 -6.92 3.60 3.20
C LEU A 60 -6.14 3.84 4.50
N TYR A 61 -5.96 2.79 5.31
CA TYR A 61 -5.16 2.90 6.54
C TYR A 61 -3.72 3.31 6.23
N SER A 62 -3.08 2.68 5.25
CA SER A 62 -1.71 3.00 4.86
C SER A 62 -1.57 4.44 4.35
N TYR A 63 -2.50 4.93 3.54
CA TYR A 63 -2.52 6.32 3.10
C TYR A 63 -2.72 7.31 4.25
N GLN A 64 -3.58 6.98 5.22
CA GLN A 64 -3.73 7.80 6.42
C GLN A 64 -2.44 7.85 7.23
N GLN A 65 -1.74 6.72 7.40
CA GLN A 65 -0.44 6.69 8.07
C GLN A 65 0.62 7.49 7.32
N SER A 66 0.65 7.43 5.98
CA SER A 66 1.55 8.27 5.17
C SER A 66 1.37 9.77 5.47
N LEU A 67 0.11 10.22 5.64
CA LEU A 67 -0.21 11.60 5.98
C LEU A 67 0.10 12.01 7.42
N THR A 68 0.30 11.06 8.36
CA THR A 68 0.72 11.38 9.73
C THR A 68 2.25 11.53 9.87
N GLN A 69 3.01 11.06 8.88
CA GLN A 69 4.47 11.16 8.88
C GLN A 69 4.95 12.57 8.49
N TYR A 70 6.24 12.84 8.75
CA TYR A 70 6.87 14.06 8.26
C TYR A 70 6.84 14.07 6.72
N PRO A 71 6.37 15.16 6.08
CA PRO A 71 6.08 15.21 4.65
C PRO A 71 7.32 15.33 3.75
N PHE A 72 8.33 14.47 3.92
CA PHE A 72 9.61 14.58 3.24
C PHE A 72 9.51 14.47 1.71
N ASN A 73 8.64 13.60 1.20
CA ASN A 73 8.53 13.30 -0.23
C ASN A 73 7.46 14.13 -0.95
N GLY A 74 6.74 15.02 -0.26
CA GLY A 74 5.77 15.92 -0.89
C GLY A 74 4.57 15.23 -1.56
N ILE A 75 4.20 14.02 -1.12
CA ILE A 75 3.19 13.16 -1.75
C ILE A 75 1.74 13.44 -1.31
N GLN A 76 1.52 14.38 -0.38
CA GLN A 76 0.25 14.51 0.37
C GLN A 76 -0.96 14.74 -0.56
N THR A 77 -0.82 15.60 -1.57
CA THR A 77 -1.89 15.88 -2.53
C THR A 77 -2.31 14.61 -3.29
N ALA A 78 -1.35 13.77 -3.66
CA ALA A 78 -1.62 12.53 -4.37
C ALA A 78 -2.24 11.48 -3.43
N THR A 79 -1.73 11.37 -2.21
CA THR A 79 -2.27 10.50 -1.15
C THR A 79 -3.73 10.85 -0.82
N GLN A 80 -4.04 12.15 -0.64
CA GLN A 80 -5.40 12.63 -0.38
C GLN A 80 -6.37 12.30 -1.52
N ARG A 81 -5.95 12.44 -2.79
CA ARG A 81 -6.78 12.04 -3.93
C ARG A 81 -7.12 10.55 -3.89
N ARG A 82 -6.13 9.69 -3.63
CA ARG A 82 -6.37 8.24 -3.53
C ARG A 82 -7.31 7.88 -2.38
N ILE A 83 -7.21 8.56 -1.24
CA ILE A 83 -8.17 8.42 -0.13
C ILE A 83 -9.59 8.76 -0.58
N LEU A 84 -9.76 9.90 -1.26
CA LEU A 84 -11.06 10.32 -1.78
C LEU A 84 -11.62 9.30 -2.77
N ASP A 85 -10.80 8.81 -3.70
CA ASP A 85 -11.19 7.80 -4.68
C ASP A 85 -11.69 6.52 -3.99
N ILE A 86 -11.00 6.05 -2.94
CA ILE A 86 -11.43 4.88 -2.16
C ILE A 86 -12.78 5.13 -1.47
N VAL A 87 -12.92 6.26 -0.78
CA VAL A 87 -14.14 6.59 -0.01
C VAL A 87 -15.35 6.80 -0.92
N GLN A 88 -15.15 7.32 -2.13
CA GLN A 88 -16.22 7.50 -3.11
C GLN A 88 -16.57 6.20 -3.85
N SER A 89 -15.63 5.26 -3.93
CA SER A 89 -15.82 3.98 -4.62
C SER A 89 -16.41 2.90 -3.71
N THR A 90 -16.36 3.04 -2.39
CA THR A 90 -17.02 2.12 -1.45
C THR A 90 -18.51 2.49 -1.32
N PRO A 91 -19.45 1.64 -1.77
CA PRO A 91 -20.86 1.91 -1.53
C PRO A 91 -21.12 1.91 -0.03
N HIS A 92 -21.85 2.91 0.46
CA HIS A 92 -22.43 2.89 1.81
C HIS A 92 -23.24 1.60 1.97
N GLN A 93 -22.71 0.65 2.76
CA GLN A 93 -23.47 -0.49 3.27
C GLN A 93 -24.32 -0.06 4.46
#